data_AF-A0A090X1I4-F1
#
_entry.id   AF-A0A090X1I4-F1
#
_cell.length_a   1.000
_cell.length_b   1.000
_cell.length_c   1.000
_cell.angle_alpha   90.00
_cell.angle_beta   90.00
_cell.angle_gamma   90.00
#
_symmetry.space_group_name_H-M   'P 1'
#
loop_
_entity.id
_entity.type
_entity.pdbx_description
1 polymer ?
#
loop_
_entity_poly.entity_id
_entity_poly.type
_entity_poly.pdbx_seq_one_letter_code
_entity_poly.pdbx_strand_id
1 'polypeptide(L)'
;MTIRLTNKNKSKIVDYINTSVFILDRDQLQRKNQYAINTIEFIDKQLSRVKGGELTKKADSLNDFMRVNKIFDIESESALLTSKIEEYKSQKDVLTEQLLALDLLKNYLVTNNDYSALQVPSTTGVSEANIGANVSKIILLSAEKSKLAYSVRDNVSVFDDLNRQIGALKQVVLENIASEKFNIQSQLKSVNSKIYNSENEFSTIPESQQRLRAIEREYLLSQSTYDLYLAKRGEADLIKASNVSDIVLIEPAKDTGQGRNAVNLNIRYVFAFFGVLIPLFLVAFVVTFFDNKLHAPGGDLEDLSSIPLLGVIGQNDTANNLAVFNKSQSAMAEAFRLYGRVCNLCIKSMIWKGVKLF
;
A
#
# COMPACT_ATOMS: atom_id res chain seq x y z
N MET A 1 -27.30 -6.57 -19.10
CA MET A 1 -28.08 -5.41 -18.60
C MET A 1 -29.23 -5.17 -19.57
N THR A 2 -30.44 -4.83 -19.10
CA THR A 2 -31.60 -4.58 -19.97
C THR A 2 -32.12 -3.17 -19.74
N ILE A 3 -32.15 -2.36 -20.79
CA ILE A 3 -32.60 -0.96 -20.73
C ILE A 3 -34.06 -0.89 -21.20
N ARG A 4 -34.92 -0.21 -20.44
CA ARG A 4 -36.34 0.00 -20.78
C ARG A 4 -36.70 1.48 -20.58
N LEU A 5 -37.41 2.06 -21.54
CA LEU A 5 -37.87 3.44 -21.48
C LEU A 5 -39.33 3.52 -21.97
N THR A 6 -40.15 4.36 -21.32
CA THR A 6 -41.58 4.52 -21.62
C THR A 6 -41.89 5.98 -21.97
N ASN A 7 -42.47 6.23 -23.15
CA ASN A 7 -42.88 7.55 -23.63
C ASN A 7 -44.02 7.42 -24.68
N LYS A 8 -44.68 8.53 -24.99
CA LYS A 8 -45.77 8.63 -25.97
C LYS A 8 -45.31 8.35 -27.40
N ASN A 9 -44.12 8.82 -27.80
CA ASN A 9 -43.57 8.59 -29.13
C ASN A 9 -42.61 7.40 -29.10
N LYS A 10 -43.12 6.22 -29.46
CA LYS A 10 -42.36 4.96 -29.41
C LYS A 10 -41.17 4.92 -30.37
N SER A 11 -41.34 5.43 -31.60
CA SER A 11 -40.25 5.50 -32.59
C SER A 11 -39.07 6.30 -32.04
N LYS A 12 -39.37 7.47 -31.44
CA LYS A 12 -38.34 8.32 -30.82
C LYS A 12 -37.57 7.59 -29.71
N ILE A 13 -38.23 6.72 -28.94
CA ILE A 13 -37.56 5.95 -27.88
C ILE A 13 -36.62 4.91 -28.47
N VAL A 14 -37.09 4.17 -29.47
CA VAL A 14 -36.28 3.16 -30.17
C VAL A 14 -35.02 3.80 -30.74
N ASP A 15 -35.19 4.91 -31.46
CA ASP A 15 -34.07 5.67 -32.02
C ASP A 15 -33.14 6.20 -30.93
N TYR A 16 -33.69 6.74 -29.84
CA TYR A 16 -32.91 7.25 -28.71
C TYR A 16 -32.07 6.15 -28.04
N ILE A 17 -32.64 4.98 -27.76
CA ILE A 17 -31.91 3.88 -27.10
C ILE A 17 -30.82 3.35 -28.03
N ASN A 18 -31.16 3.04 -29.29
CA ASN A 18 -30.18 2.52 -30.25
C ASN A 18 -29.04 3.52 -30.49
N THR A 19 -29.36 4.81 -30.66
CA THR A 19 -28.36 5.87 -30.83
C THR A 19 -27.51 6.04 -29.57
N SER A 20 -28.12 5.97 -28.38
CA SER A 20 -27.39 6.09 -27.11
C SER A 20 -26.39 4.93 -26.95
N VAL A 21 -26.80 3.69 -27.24
CA VAL A 21 -25.88 2.53 -27.18
C VAL A 21 -24.75 2.69 -28.21
N PHE A 22 -25.05 3.11 -29.44
CA PHE A 22 -24.04 3.35 -30.47
C PHE A 22 -23.03 4.44 -30.05
N ILE A 23 -23.49 5.54 -29.47
CA ILE A 23 -22.61 6.61 -28.96
C ILE A 23 -21.74 6.07 -27.81
N LEU A 24 -22.34 5.35 -26.86
CA LEU A 24 -21.62 4.78 -25.72
C LEU A 24 -20.55 3.77 -26.15
N ASP A 25 -20.85 2.92 -27.13
CA ASP A 25 -19.91 1.95 -27.70
C ASP A 25 -18.68 2.65 -28.29
N ARG A 26 -18.91 3.63 -29.16
CA ARG A 26 -17.84 4.42 -29.77
C ARG A 26 -17.01 5.18 -28.75
N ASP A 27 -17.68 5.81 -27.79
CA ASP A 27 -17.05 6.62 -26.74
C ASP A 27 -16.25 5.75 -25.76
N GLN A 28 -16.72 4.56 -25.41
CA GLN A 28 -15.96 3.58 -24.65
C GLN A 28 -14.72 3.10 -25.41
N LEU A 29 -14.86 2.79 -26.70
CA LEU A 29 -13.73 2.41 -27.55
C LEU A 29 -12.68 3.54 -27.62
N GLN A 30 -13.12 4.78 -27.84
CA GLN A 30 -12.24 5.95 -27.87
C GLN A 30 -11.51 6.16 -26.53
N ARG A 31 -12.23 6.07 -25.40
CA ARG A 31 -11.61 6.17 -24.06
C ARG A 31 -10.58 5.08 -23.81
N LYS A 32 -10.87 3.83 -24.19
CA LYS A 32 -9.92 2.72 -24.08
C LYS A 32 -8.66 2.96 -24.90
N ASN A 33 -8.80 3.37 -26.15
CA ASN A 33 -7.68 3.68 -27.01
C ASN A 33 -6.85 4.85 -26.46
N GLN A 34 -7.51 5.91 -25.96
CA GLN A 34 -6.81 7.04 -25.35
C GLN A 34 -6.05 6.62 -24.08
N TYR A 35 -6.68 5.78 -23.23
CA TYR A 35 -6.02 5.22 -22.05
C TYR A 35 -4.77 4.43 -22.45
N ALA A 36 -4.88 3.52 -23.42
CA ALA A 36 -3.74 2.74 -23.90
C ALA A 36 -2.62 3.62 -24.47
N ILE A 37 -2.95 4.66 -25.26
CA ILE A 37 -1.97 5.62 -25.80
C ILE A 37 -1.24 6.36 -24.66
N ASN A 38 -1.98 6.90 -23.69
CA ASN A 38 -1.40 7.61 -22.56
C ASN A 38 -0.52 6.68 -21.71
N THR A 39 -0.93 5.43 -21.53
CA THR A 39 -0.15 4.42 -20.82
C THR A 39 1.14 4.08 -21.56
N ILE A 40 1.10 3.88 -22.87
CA ILE A 40 2.30 3.62 -23.68
C ILE A 40 3.26 4.81 -23.59
N GLU A 41 2.77 6.05 -23.75
CA GLU A 41 3.63 7.25 -23.66
C GLU A 41 4.25 7.40 -22.27
N PHE A 42 3.48 7.13 -21.21
CA PHE A 42 3.99 7.14 -19.84
C PHE A 42 5.08 6.06 -19.65
N ILE A 43 4.82 4.83 -20.09
CA ILE A 43 5.77 3.72 -19.96
C ILE A 43 7.04 3.97 -20.78
N ASP A 44 6.93 4.51 -21.99
CA ASP A 44 8.09 4.86 -22.83
C ASP A 44 9.00 5.88 -22.13
N LYS A 45 8.41 6.90 -21.48
CA LYS A 45 9.17 7.86 -20.64
C LYS A 45 9.84 7.19 -19.44
N GLN A 46 9.19 6.20 -18.82
CA GLN A 46 9.80 5.44 -17.72
C GLN A 46 10.93 4.54 -18.21
N LEU A 47 10.74 3.82 -19.33
CA LEU A 47 11.76 2.97 -19.95
C LEU A 47 12.99 3.77 -20.35
N SER A 48 12.83 4.97 -20.93
CA SER A 48 13.96 5.83 -21.27
C SER A 48 14.74 6.28 -20.03
N ARG A 49 14.04 6.60 -18.93
CA ARG A 49 14.64 6.98 -17.65
C ARG A 49 15.43 5.83 -17.02
N VAL A 50 14.81 4.65 -16.94
CA VAL A 50 15.43 3.45 -16.35
C VAL A 50 16.62 3.00 -17.20
N LYS A 51 16.46 2.86 -18.52
CA LYS A 51 17.54 2.41 -19.42
C LYS A 51 18.68 3.43 -19.52
N GLY A 52 18.36 4.70 -19.79
CA GLY A 52 19.35 5.73 -20.06
C GLY A 52 20.08 6.25 -18.82
N GLY A 53 19.51 6.05 -17.63
CA GLY A 53 20.08 6.55 -16.38
C GLY A 53 20.51 5.46 -15.42
N GLU A 54 19.58 4.63 -14.98
CA GLU A 54 19.79 3.76 -13.81
C GLU A 54 20.41 2.42 -14.19
N LEU A 55 19.80 1.69 -15.12
CA LEU A 55 20.21 0.33 -15.46
C LEU A 55 21.63 0.28 -16.02
N THR A 56 21.95 1.15 -16.98
CA THR A 56 23.29 1.21 -17.58
C THR A 56 24.35 1.56 -16.54
N LYS A 57 24.12 2.58 -15.70
CA LYS A 57 25.06 2.96 -14.64
C LYS A 57 25.26 1.86 -13.60
N LYS A 58 24.20 1.14 -13.23
CA LYS A 58 24.29 0.00 -12.29
C LYS A 58 25.02 -1.18 -12.92
N ALA A 59 24.79 -1.46 -14.20
CA ALA A 59 25.53 -2.47 -14.95
C ALA A 59 27.02 -2.12 -15.06
N ASP A 60 27.36 -0.87 -15.37
CA ASP A 60 28.73 -0.38 -15.42
C ASP A 60 29.40 -0.49 -14.04
N SER A 61 28.69 -0.09 -12.98
CA SER A 61 29.19 -0.22 -11.60
C SER A 61 29.46 -1.68 -11.21
N LEU A 62 28.59 -2.60 -11.62
CA LEU A 62 28.77 -4.04 -11.39
C LEU A 62 29.99 -4.56 -12.14
N ASN A 63 30.11 -4.26 -13.43
CA ASN A 63 31.24 -4.67 -14.27
C ASN A 63 32.56 -4.07 -13.78
N ASP A 64 32.56 -2.81 -13.36
CA ASP A 64 33.73 -2.13 -12.81
C ASP A 64 34.16 -2.77 -11.49
N PHE A 65 33.21 -3.08 -10.60
CA PHE A 65 33.51 -3.75 -9.34
C PHE A 65 34.08 -5.15 -9.56
N MET A 66 33.49 -5.94 -10.48
CA MET A 66 34.01 -7.26 -10.84
C MET A 66 35.40 -7.17 -11.46
N ARG A 67 35.64 -6.20 -12.36
CA ARG A 67 36.93 -6.00 -13.01
C ARG A 67 38.03 -5.58 -12.04
N VAL A 68 37.76 -4.60 -11.17
CA VAL A 68 38.76 -4.06 -10.22
C VAL A 68 39.16 -5.11 -9.21
N ASN A 69 38.19 -5.87 -8.68
CA ASN A 69 38.45 -6.87 -7.66
C ASN A 69 38.79 -8.25 -8.24
N LYS A 70 38.83 -8.41 -9.57
CA LYS A 70 39.04 -9.70 -10.28
C LYS A 70 38.08 -10.80 -9.82
N ILE A 71 36.89 -10.37 -9.39
CA ILE A 71 35.85 -11.25 -8.88
C ILE A 71 35.17 -11.90 -10.07
N PHE A 72 35.70 -13.04 -10.48
CA PHE A 72 34.99 -13.96 -11.38
C PHE A 72 34.31 -15.06 -10.57
N ASP A 73 34.93 -15.49 -9.46
CA ASP A 73 34.39 -16.50 -8.56
C ASP A 73 34.96 -16.31 -7.13
N ILE A 74 34.27 -15.52 -6.29
CA ILE A 74 34.69 -15.30 -4.90
C ILE A 74 34.67 -16.62 -4.12
N GLU A 75 33.74 -17.52 -4.43
CA GLU A 75 33.56 -18.76 -3.67
C GLU A 75 34.75 -19.70 -3.91
N SER A 76 35.16 -19.87 -5.17
CA SER A 76 36.38 -20.61 -5.50
C SER A 76 37.65 -19.97 -4.93
N GLU A 77 37.75 -18.63 -4.95
CA GLU A 77 38.92 -17.93 -4.41
C GLU A 77 39.01 -18.05 -2.88
N SER A 78 37.86 -17.97 -2.19
CA SER A 78 37.76 -18.19 -0.74
C SER A 78 38.19 -19.61 -0.37
N ALA A 79 37.69 -20.61 -1.10
CA ALA A 79 38.03 -22.01 -0.84
C ALA A 79 39.52 -22.28 -1.06
N LEU A 80 40.10 -21.73 -2.14
CA LEU A 80 41.54 -21.84 -2.40
C LEU A 80 42.37 -21.19 -1.28
N LEU A 81 41.95 -20.01 -0.81
CA LEU A 81 42.65 -19.28 0.24
C LEU A 81 42.57 -20.01 1.59
N THR A 82 41.40 -20.56 1.95
CA THR A 82 41.23 -21.41 3.12
C THR A 82 42.15 -22.63 3.06
N SER A 83 42.20 -23.31 1.90
CA SER A 83 43.08 -24.47 1.70
C SER A 83 44.57 -24.11 1.88
N LYS A 84 45.02 -22.96 1.35
CA LYS A 84 46.39 -22.47 1.57
C LYS A 84 46.67 -22.16 3.04
N ILE A 85 45.73 -21.56 3.76
CA ILE A 85 45.87 -21.28 5.19
C ILE A 85 46.02 -22.58 5.98
N GLU A 86 45.21 -23.59 5.68
CA GLU A 86 45.30 -24.92 6.30
C GLU A 86 46.64 -25.61 5.99
N GLU A 87 47.10 -25.54 4.73
CA GLU A 87 48.40 -26.08 4.33
C GLU A 87 49.55 -25.41 5.11
N TYR A 88 49.55 -24.08 5.21
CA TYR A 88 50.57 -23.36 5.96
C TYR A 88 50.50 -23.63 7.46
N LYS A 89 49.30 -23.81 8.03
CA LYS A 89 49.13 -24.22 9.44
C LYS A 89 49.70 -25.62 9.68
N SER A 90 49.42 -26.57 8.78
CA SER A 90 50.02 -27.91 8.84
C SER A 90 51.55 -27.86 8.74
N GLN A 91 52.11 -27.05 7.83
CA GLN A 91 53.56 -26.84 7.75
C GLN A 91 54.14 -26.24 9.04
N LYS A 92 53.44 -25.28 9.66
CA LYS A 92 53.83 -24.69 10.94
C LYS A 92 53.82 -25.73 12.06
N ASP A 93 52.83 -26.60 12.10
CA ASP A 93 52.71 -27.63 13.14
C ASP A 93 53.88 -28.61 13.05
N VAL A 94 54.20 -29.09 11.84
CA VAL A 94 55.37 -29.96 11.58
C VAL A 94 56.68 -29.31 12.04
N LEU A 95 56.91 -28.05 11.67
CA LEU A 95 58.12 -27.31 12.09
C LEU A 95 58.17 -27.09 13.61
N THR A 96 57.02 -26.91 14.24
CA THR A 96 56.90 -26.73 15.69
C THR A 96 57.22 -28.02 16.43
N GLU A 97 56.72 -29.15 15.95
CA GLU A 97 57.03 -30.49 16.47
C GLU A 97 58.52 -30.81 16.35
N GLN A 98 59.14 -30.49 15.20
CA GLN A 98 60.59 -30.65 15.00
C GLN A 98 61.39 -29.80 16.00
N LEU A 99 61.00 -28.54 16.22
CA LEU A 99 61.64 -27.66 17.19
C LEU A 99 61.56 -28.23 18.62
N LEU A 100 60.39 -28.74 19.00
CA LEU A 100 60.17 -29.39 20.30
C LEU A 100 61.03 -30.65 20.46
N ALA A 101 61.12 -31.49 19.43
CA ALA A 101 61.96 -32.69 19.44
C ALA A 101 63.45 -32.35 19.64
N LEU A 102 63.94 -31.30 18.95
CA LEU A 102 65.32 -30.82 19.12
C LEU A 102 65.56 -30.23 20.52
N ASP A 103 64.58 -29.55 21.11
CA ASP A 103 64.69 -29.04 22.48
C ASP A 103 64.73 -30.16 23.53
N LEU A 104 63.89 -31.19 23.38
CA LEU A 104 63.94 -32.38 24.23
C LEU A 104 65.30 -33.08 24.13
N LEU A 105 65.81 -33.27 22.91
CA LEU A 105 67.11 -33.89 22.67
C LEU A 105 68.25 -33.07 23.30
N LYS A 106 68.26 -31.75 23.08
CA LYS A 106 69.22 -30.83 23.70
C LYS A 106 69.19 -30.94 25.21
N ASN A 107 68.00 -30.88 25.82
CA ASN A 107 67.84 -30.92 27.27
C ASN A 107 68.32 -32.25 27.86
N TYR A 108 68.06 -33.38 27.18
CA TYR A 108 68.57 -34.68 27.62
C TYR A 108 70.10 -34.73 27.54
N LEU A 109 70.69 -34.28 26.42
CA LEU A 109 72.15 -34.28 26.25
C LEU A 109 72.86 -33.42 27.29
N VAL A 110 72.26 -32.30 27.72
CA VAL A 110 72.83 -31.39 28.71
C VAL A 110 72.66 -31.91 30.13
N THR A 111 71.47 -32.40 30.50
CA THR A 111 71.11 -32.73 31.89
C THR A 111 71.58 -34.13 32.33
N ASN A 112 71.66 -35.09 31.40
CA ASN A 112 71.98 -36.48 31.73
C ASN A 112 73.45 -36.80 31.45
N ASN A 113 74.00 -37.73 32.23
CA ASN A 113 75.36 -38.27 32.08
C ASN A 113 75.38 -39.74 31.60
N ASP A 114 74.20 -40.36 31.48
CA ASP A 114 74.00 -41.68 30.90
C ASP A 114 73.02 -41.56 29.72
N TYR A 115 73.47 -41.99 28.55
CA TYR A 115 72.75 -41.88 27.27
C TYR A 115 72.27 -43.25 26.77
N SER A 116 72.46 -44.32 27.54
CA SER A 116 72.09 -45.69 27.14
C SER A 116 70.58 -45.88 26.88
N ALA A 117 69.73 -45.08 27.51
CA ALA A 117 68.27 -45.09 27.35
C ALA A 117 67.73 -43.96 26.43
N LEU A 118 68.61 -43.19 25.78
CA LEU A 118 68.19 -42.09 24.91
C LEU A 118 67.50 -42.65 23.65
N GLN A 119 66.27 -42.20 23.40
CA GLN A 119 65.57 -42.49 22.16
C GLN A 119 65.82 -41.35 21.16
N VAL A 120 66.20 -41.71 19.93
CA VAL A 120 66.43 -40.74 18.85
C VAL A 120 65.08 -40.43 18.20
N PRO A 121 64.64 -39.16 18.16
CA PRO A 121 63.45 -38.77 17.40
C PRO A 121 63.61 -39.19 15.93
N SER A 122 62.57 -39.79 15.35
CA SER A 122 62.55 -40.18 13.94
C SER A 122 61.93 -39.05 13.11
N THR A 123 62.76 -38.19 12.51
CA THR A 123 62.31 -37.12 11.60
C THR A 123 63.13 -37.08 10.31
N THR A 124 62.58 -36.43 9.28
CA THR A 124 63.06 -36.47 7.89
C THR A 124 63.88 -35.22 7.52
N GLY A 125 65.20 -35.36 7.33
CA GLY A 125 66.06 -34.26 6.88
C GLY A 125 67.56 -34.59 6.85
N VAL A 126 68.36 -33.83 6.09
CA VAL A 126 69.81 -34.05 5.93
C VAL A 126 70.60 -33.59 7.17
N SER A 127 70.26 -32.44 7.76
CA SER A 127 70.85 -32.00 9.04
C SER A 127 70.51 -32.95 10.19
N GLU A 128 69.28 -33.45 10.20
CA GLU A 128 68.79 -34.41 11.19
C GLU A 128 69.45 -35.78 11.04
N ALA A 129 69.80 -36.21 9.81
CA ALA A 129 70.57 -37.43 9.58
C ALA A 129 71.96 -37.38 10.26
N ASN A 130 72.63 -36.23 10.23
CA ASN A 130 73.91 -36.03 10.92
C ASN A 130 73.75 -36.00 12.46
N ILE A 131 72.69 -35.37 12.95
CA ILE A 131 72.34 -35.37 14.38
C ILE A 131 72.07 -36.81 14.84
N GLY A 132 71.19 -37.53 14.15
CA GLY A 132 70.81 -38.91 14.47
C GLY A 132 71.99 -39.88 14.42
N ALA A 133 72.89 -39.76 13.44
CA ALA A 133 74.09 -40.59 13.34
C ALA A 133 75.06 -40.35 14.52
N ASN A 134 75.29 -39.09 14.90
CA ASN A 134 76.17 -38.76 16.02
C ASN A 134 75.54 -39.13 17.37
N VAL A 135 74.24 -38.95 17.52
CA VAL A 135 73.49 -39.40 18.70
C VAL A 135 73.56 -40.93 18.84
N SER A 136 73.41 -41.66 17.75
CA SER A 136 73.55 -43.13 17.76
C SER A 136 74.94 -43.57 18.21
N LYS A 137 76.00 -42.87 17.78
CA LYS A 137 77.37 -43.11 18.28
C LYS A 137 77.52 -42.81 19.77
N ILE A 138 76.91 -41.74 20.27
CA ILE A 138 76.88 -41.40 21.70
C ILE A 138 76.21 -42.53 22.51
N ILE A 139 75.08 -43.07 22.02
CA ILE A 139 74.37 -44.19 22.68
C ILE A 139 75.27 -45.42 22.74
N LEU A 140 75.94 -45.79 21.64
CA LEU A 140 76.84 -46.94 21.58
C LEU A 140 78.01 -46.80 22.55
N LEU A 141 78.69 -45.64 22.57
CA LEU A 141 79.78 -45.36 23.50
C LEU A 141 79.31 -45.33 24.96
N SER A 142 78.10 -44.84 25.23
CA SER A 142 77.50 -44.85 26.57
C SER A 142 77.16 -46.27 27.04
N ALA A 143 76.65 -47.11 26.14
CA ALA A 143 76.38 -48.52 26.43
C ALA A 143 77.68 -49.32 26.66
N GLU A 144 78.73 -49.05 25.87
CA GLU A 144 80.05 -49.64 26.05
C GLU A 144 80.67 -49.23 27.39
N LYS A 145 80.61 -47.93 27.73
CA LYS A 145 81.02 -47.40 29.03
C LYS A 145 80.28 -48.09 30.18
N SER A 146 78.96 -48.24 30.07
CA SER A 146 78.12 -48.92 31.07
C SER A 146 78.54 -50.39 31.23
N LYS A 147 78.75 -51.12 30.13
CA LYS A 147 79.25 -52.51 30.15
C LYS A 147 80.62 -52.63 30.82
N LEU A 148 81.56 -51.75 30.49
CA LEU A 148 82.92 -51.76 31.02
C LEU A 148 82.96 -51.45 32.52
N ALA A 149 82.06 -50.58 33.01
CA ALA A 149 81.91 -50.26 34.43
C ALA A 149 81.57 -51.49 35.29
N TYR A 150 80.90 -52.50 34.72
CA TYR A 150 80.62 -53.77 35.41
C TYR A 150 81.82 -54.74 35.41
N SER A 151 82.71 -54.66 34.41
CA SER A 151 83.79 -55.64 34.22
C SER A 151 85.17 -55.22 34.71
N VAL A 152 85.49 -53.92 34.77
CA VAL A 152 86.83 -53.42 35.11
C VAL A 152 86.69 -52.17 35.99
N ARG A 153 86.82 -52.31 37.32
CA ARG A 153 86.64 -51.19 38.27
C ARG A 153 87.78 -50.16 38.29
N ASP A 154 88.97 -50.50 37.78
CA ASP A 154 90.20 -49.72 38.09
C ASP A 154 91.00 -49.20 36.87
N ASN A 155 90.56 -49.37 35.61
CA ASN A 155 91.27 -48.81 34.45
C ASN A 155 90.79 -47.39 34.08
N VAL A 156 91.23 -46.41 34.87
CA VAL A 156 90.89 -44.98 34.73
C VAL A 156 91.13 -44.45 33.30
N SER A 157 92.17 -44.91 32.61
CA SER A 157 92.54 -44.42 31.28
C SER A 157 91.51 -44.73 30.18
N VAL A 158 90.81 -45.87 30.27
CA VAL A 158 89.80 -46.27 29.26
C VAL A 158 88.51 -45.48 29.44
N PHE A 159 88.12 -45.21 30.70
CA PHE A 159 86.95 -44.36 30.99
C PHE A 159 87.18 -42.91 30.58
N ASP A 160 88.40 -42.38 30.76
CA ASP A 160 88.75 -41.02 30.33
C ASP A 160 88.68 -40.85 28.81
N ASP A 161 89.12 -41.85 28.05
CA ASP A 161 89.03 -41.81 26.58
C ASP A 161 87.56 -41.84 26.10
N LEU A 162 86.74 -42.74 26.64
CA LEU A 162 85.30 -42.80 26.35
C LEU A 162 84.58 -41.50 26.71
N ASN A 163 84.93 -40.88 27.85
CA ASN A 163 84.39 -39.58 28.26
C ASN A 163 84.78 -38.47 27.29
N ARG A 164 86.03 -38.44 26.80
CA ARG A 164 86.46 -37.46 25.79
C ARG A 164 85.73 -37.66 24.46
N GLN A 165 85.59 -38.89 23.98
CA GLN A 165 84.88 -39.19 22.74
C GLN A 165 83.39 -38.78 22.83
N ILE A 166 82.72 -39.13 23.93
CA ILE A 166 81.33 -38.73 24.20
C ILE A 166 81.22 -37.19 24.28
N GLY A 167 82.14 -36.52 24.98
CA GLY A 167 82.16 -35.06 25.10
C GLY A 167 82.34 -34.34 23.77
N ALA A 168 83.27 -34.81 22.93
CA ALA A 168 83.50 -34.26 21.60
C ALA A 168 82.26 -34.43 20.69
N LEU A 169 81.66 -35.62 20.66
CA LEU A 169 80.44 -35.87 19.89
C LEU A 169 79.26 -35.03 20.41
N LYS A 170 79.11 -34.91 21.74
CA LYS A 170 78.08 -34.07 22.36
C LYS A 170 78.20 -32.62 21.92
N GLN A 171 79.40 -32.06 21.86
CA GLN A 171 79.61 -30.69 21.42
C GLN A 171 79.21 -30.49 19.95
N VAL A 172 79.64 -31.40 19.07
CA VAL A 172 79.23 -31.39 17.65
C VAL A 172 77.72 -31.50 17.49
N VAL A 173 77.06 -32.37 18.26
CA VAL A 173 75.60 -32.51 18.23
C VAL A 173 74.91 -31.24 18.71
N LEU A 174 75.39 -30.61 19.79
CA LEU A 174 74.80 -29.37 20.30
C LEU A 174 74.93 -28.20 19.31
N GLU A 175 76.06 -28.10 18.60
CA GLU A 175 76.26 -27.09 17.54
C GLU A 175 75.33 -27.34 16.35
N ASN A 176 75.20 -28.59 15.90
CA ASN A 176 74.27 -28.96 14.83
C ASN A 176 72.81 -28.70 15.23
N ILE A 177 72.41 -29.04 16.47
CA ILE A 177 71.08 -28.72 16.99
C ILE A 177 70.85 -27.21 16.98
N ALA A 178 71.82 -26.40 17.42
CA ALA A 178 71.68 -24.94 17.42
C ALA A 178 71.50 -24.38 16.01
N SER A 179 72.27 -24.88 15.03
CA SER A 179 72.14 -24.50 13.62
C SER A 179 70.77 -24.90 13.05
N GLU A 180 70.32 -26.13 13.32
CA GLU A 180 69.04 -26.60 12.80
C GLU A 180 67.85 -25.87 13.43
N LYS A 181 67.90 -25.58 14.74
CA LYS A 181 66.90 -24.74 15.40
C LYS A 181 66.81 -23.35 14.76
N PHE A 182 67.94 -22.74 14.41
CA PHE A 182 67.95 -21.45 13.72
C PHE A 182 67.28 -21.53 12.34
N ASN A 183 67.54 -22.60 11.58
CA ASN A 183 66.91 -22.84 10.28
C ASN A 183 65.39 -23.00 10.42
N ILE A 184 64.94 -23.86 11.34
CA ILE A 184 63.51 -24.09 11.62
C ILE A 184 62.82 -22.81 12.08
N GLN A 185 63.45 -22.01 12.94
CA GLN A 185 62.91 -20.72 13.37
C GLN A 185 62.76 -19.72 12.22
N SER A 186 63.71 -19.70 11.28
CA SER A 186 63.61 -18.90 10.06
C SER A 186 62.44 -19.34 9.18
N GLN A 187 62.27 -20.66 9.00
CA GLN A 187 61.15 -21.24 8.26
C GLN A 187 59.81 -20.93 8.95
N LEU A 188 59.72 -21.07 10.28
CA LEU A 188 58.54 -20.68 11.06
C LEU A 188 58.19 -19.21 10.87
N LYS A 189 59.19 -18.31 10.87
CA LYS A 189 58.94 -16.89 10.61
C LYS A 189 58.35 -16.68 9.21
N SER A 190 58.90 -17.34 8.19
CA SER A 190 58.38 -17.29 6.82
C SER A 190 56.95 -17.81 6.71
N VAL A 191 56.66 -18.97 7.30
CA VAL A 191 55.32 -19.59 7.29
C VAL A 191 54.32 -18.71 8.04
N ASN A 192 54.67 -18.18 9.23
CA ASN A 192 53.81 -17.25 9.96
C ASN A 192 53.49 -15.98 9.15
N SER A 193 54.47 -15.43 8.41
CA SER A 193 54.21 -14.31 7.50
C SER A 193 53.25 -14.68 6.35
N LYS A 194 53.38 -15.89 5.78
CA LYS A 194 52.45 -16.38 4.76
C LYS A 194 51.03 -16.57 5.30
N ILE A 195 50.89 -17.12 6.51
CA ILE A 195 49.60 -17.25 7.21
C ILE A 195 48.98 -15.86 7.41
N TYR A 196 49.73 -14.91 7.99
CA TYR A 196 49.24 -13.56 8.25
C TYR A 196 48.76 -12.85 6.98
N ASN A 197 49.54 -12.92 5.90
CA ASN A 197 49.15 -12.30 4.63
C ASN A 197 47.88 -12.94 4.06
N SER A 198 47.76 -14.27 4.13
CA SER A 198 46.60 -15.00 3.63
C SER A 198 45.34 -14.75 4.49
N GLU A 199 45.50 -14.66 5.81
CA GLU A 199 44.40 -14.34 6.73
C GLU A 199 43.93 -12.88 6.56
N ASN A 200 44.86 -11.94 6.31
CA ASN A 200 44.50 -10.56 5.98
C ASN A 200 43.72 -10.49 4.65
N GLU A 201 44.17 -11.19 3.61
CA GLU A 201 43.46 -11.28 2.34
C GLU A 201 42.05 -11.87 2.55
N PHE A 202 41.95 -12.96 3.32
CA PHE A 202 40.68 -13.60 3.66
C PHE A 202 39.73 -12.67 4.41
N SER A 203 40.25 -11.81 5.30
CA SER A 203 39.45 -10.86 6.07
C SER A 203 38.73 -9.81 5.21
N THR A 204 39.25 -9.52 4.01
CA THR A 204 38.65 -8.55 3.08
C THR A 204 37.54 -9.16 2.21
N ILE A 205 37.51 -10.49 2.08
CA ILE A 205 36.55 -11.19 1.23
C ILE A 205 35.08 -10.93 1.65
N PRO A 206 34.69 -11.05 2.94
CA PRO A 206 33.30 -10.81 3.35
C PRO A 206 32.79 -9.41 3.01
N GLU A 207 33.63 -8.39 3.17
CA GLU A 207 33.27 -7.01 2.83
C GLU A 207 33.07 -6.86 1.31
N SER A 208 33.97 -7.43 0.50
CA SER A 208 33.86 -7.46 -0.96
C SER A 208 32.61 -8.21 -1.42
N GLN A 209 32.28 -9.35 -0.79
CA GLN A 209 31.04 -10.10 -1.05
C GLN A 209 29.79 -9.28 -0.73
N GLN A 210 29.77 -8.62 0.44
CA GLN A 210 28.64 -7.80 0.84
C GLN A 210 28.43 -6.63 -0.13
N ARG A 211 29.51 -5.96 -0.54
CA ARG A 211 29.46 -4.88 -1.53
C ARG A 211 29.01 -5.38 -2.90
N LEU A 212 29.53 -6.51 -3.38
CA LEU A 212 29.07 -7.13 -4.63
C LEU A 212 27.56 -7.41 -4.59
N ARG A 213 27.09 -8.07 -3.53
CA ARG A 213 25.67 -8.40 -3.34
C ARG A 213 24.79 -7.15 -3.30
N ALA A 214 25.27 -6.06 -2.71
CA ALA A 214 24.55 -4.79 -2.72
C ALA A 214 24.41 -4.24 -4.15
N ILE A 215 25.50 -4.21 -4.93
CA ILE A 215 25.49 -3.74 -6.33
C ILE A 215 24.63 -4.65 -7.21
N GLU A 216 24.74 -5.98 -7.05
CA GLU A 216 23.90 -6.96 -7.75
C GLU A 216 22.42 -6.74 -7.46
N ARG A 217 22.03 -6.53 -6.20
CA ARG A 217 20.63 -6.25 -5.83
C ARG A 217 20.09 -5.00 -6.51
N GLU A 218 20.89 -3.92 -6.55
CA GLU A 218 20.49 -2.68 -7.22
C GLU A 218 20.34 -2.88 -8.74
N TYR A 219 21.28 -3.60 -9.36
CA TYR A 219 21.20 -3.97 -10.78
C TYR A 219 19.96 -4.82 -11.08
N LEU A 220 19.75 -5.91 -10.34
CA LEU A 220 18.62 -6.82 -10.51
C LEU A 220 17.27 -6.13 -10.28
N LEU A 221 17.20 -5.21 -9.31
CA LEU A 221 15.99 -4.42 -9.09
C LEU A 221 15.69 -3.51 -10.29
N SER A 222 16.72 -2.85 -10.83
CA SER A 222 16.58 -1.99 -12.02
C SER A 222 16.20 -2.81 -13.26
N GLN A 223 16.82 -3.98 -13.45
CA GLN A 223 16.51 -4.89 -14.53
C GLN A 223 15.07 -5.42 -14.43
N SER A 224 14.66 -5.91 -13.27
CA SER A 224 13.28 -6.38 -13.02
C SER A 224 12.25 -5.28 -13.27
N THR A 225 12.55 -4.05 -12.86
CA THR A 225 11.70 -2.89 -13.12
C THR A 225 11.61 -2.58 -14.63
N TYR A 226 12.73 -2.66 -15.34
CA TYR A 226 12.77 -2.48 -16.79
C TYR A 226 11.93 -3.54 -17.52
N ASP A 227 12.10 -4.82 -17.15
CA ASP A 227 11.35 -5.95 -17.72
C ASP A 227 9.86 -5.85 -17.43
N LEU A 228 9.48 -5.42 -16.22
CA LEU A 228 8.09 -5.14 -15.85
C LEU A 228 7.48 -4.05 -16.72
N TYR A 229 8.19 -2.95 -16.96
CA TYR A 229 7.71 -1.90 -17.85
C TYR A 229 7.56 -2.38 -19.29
N LEU A 230 8.49 -3.19 -19.79
CA LEU A 230 8.37 -3.80 -21.12
C LEU A 230 7.14 -4.71 -21.22
N ALA A 231 6.88 -5.54 -20.20
CA ALA A 231 5.69 -6.39 -20.17
C ALA A 231 4.41 -5.56 -20.17
N LYS A 232 4.33 -4.51 -19.34
CA LYS A 232 3.17 -3.60 -19.28
C LYS A 232 2.97 -2.79 -20.55
N ARG A 233 4.05 -2.42 -21.24
CA ARG A 233 3.98 -1.81 -22.57
C ARG A 233 3.35 -2.76 -23.57
N GLY A 234 3.78 -4.03 -23.58
CA GLY A 234 3.18 -5.07 -24.42
C GLY A 234 1.69 -5.27 -24.15
N GLU A 235 1.26 -5.30 -22.89
CA GLU A 235 -0.16 -5.35 -22.53
C GLU A 235 -0.96 -4.14 -23.08
N ALA A 236 -0.42 -2.92 -22.95
CA ALA A 236 -1.07 -1.71 -23.45
C ALA A 236 -1.13 -1.67 -24.99
N ASP A 237 -0.07 -2.14 -25.67
CA ASP A 237 -0.03 -2.29 -27.13
C ASP A 237 -1.10 -3.28 -27.60
N LEU A 238 -1.29 -4.41 -26.89
CA LEU A 238 -2.35 -5.38 -27.20
C LEU A 238 -3.75 -4.78 -27.05
N ILE A 239 -4.00 -4.00 -25.99
CA ILE A 239 -5.29 -3.32 -25.78
C ILE A 239 -5.57 -2.35 -26.93
N LYS A 240 -4.57 -1.54 -27.32
CA LYS A 240 -4.68 -0.58 -28.42
C LYS A 240 -4.91 -1.28 -29.77
N ALA A 241 -4.19 -2.38 -30.03
CA ALA A 241 -4.29 -3.12 -31.28
C ALA A 241 -5.61 -3.90 -31.40
N SER A 242 -6.15 -4.39 -30.28
CA SER A 242 -7.40 -5.16 -30.28
C SER A 242 -8.58 -4.30 -30.74
N ASN A 243 -8.63 -3.01 -30.37
CA ASN A 243 -9.66 -2.06 -30.81
C ASN A 243 -11.11 -2.61 -30.74
N VAL A 244 -11.40 -3.41 -29.70
CA VAL A 244 -12.74 -3.97 -29.43
C VAL A 244 -13.36 -3.29 -28.20
N SER A 245 -14.63 -2.92 -28.31
CA SER A 245 -15.42 -2.39 -27.20
C SER A 245 -15.93 -3.51 -26.29
N ASP A 246 -16.07 -3.27 -24.98
CA ASP A 246 -16.71 -4.25 -24.10
C ASP A 246 -18.24 -4.26 -24.25
N ILE A 247 -18.81 -3.26 -24.94
CA ILE A 247 -20.24 -3.19 -25.18
C ILE A 247 -20.55 -4.10 -26.37
N VAL A 248 -21.21 -5.23 -26.09
CA VAL A 248 -21.76 -6.11 -27.12
C VAL A 248 -23.27 -5.92 -27.17
N LEU A 249 -23.77 -5.43 -28.30
CA LEU A 249 -25.22 -5.32 -28.54
C LEU A 249 -25.77 -6.69 -28.96
N ILE A 250 -26.55 -7.31 -28.07
CA ILE A 250 -27.20 -8.62 -28.35
C ILE A 250 -28.47 -8.41 -29.19
N GLU A 251 -29.36 -7.53 -28.73
CA GLU A 251 -30.60 -7.19 -29.44
C GLU A 251 -30.79 -5.66 -29.49
N PRO A 252 -31.08 -5.07 -30.66
CA PRO A 252 -31.43 -3.67 -30.76
C PRO A 252 -32.78 -3.38 -30.10
N ALA A 253 -32.97 -2.15 -29.65
CA ALA A 253 -34.24 -1.70 -29.09
C ALA A 253 -35.35 -1.82 -30.14
N LYS A 254 -36.50 -2.34 -29.72
CA LYS A 254 -37.72 -2.50 -30.54
C LYS A 254 -38.95 -2.15 -29.72
N ASP A 255 -40.03 -1.74 -30.38
CA ASP A 255 -41.33 -1.59 -29.73
C ASP A 255 -41.83 -2.96 -29.27
N THR A 256 -42.08 -3.11 -27.98
CA THR A 256 -42.56 -4.35 -27.36
C THR A 256 -44.08 -4.49 -27.43
N GLY A 257 -44.79 -3.60 -28.13
CA GLY A 257 -46.23 -3.68 -28.33
C GLY A 257 -47.05 -3.20 -27.13
N GLN A 258 -46.44 -2.46 -26.19
CA GLN A 258 -47.16 -1.97 -25.01
C GLN A 258 -48.34 -1.06 -25.41
N GLY A 259 -49.49 -1.27 -24.77
CA GLY A 259 -50.69 -0.47 -24.97
C GLY A 259 -50.52 0.99 -24.54
N ARG A 260 -51.38 1.88 -25.04
CA ARG A 260 -51.39 3.29 -24.62
C ARG A 260 -51.81 3.36 -23.16
N ASN A 261 -50.94 3.88 -22.30
CA ASN A 261 -51.30 4.23 -20.92
C ASN A 261 -52.19 5.48 -20.98
N ALA A 262 -53.49 5.29 -21.18
CA ALA A 262 -54.46 6.38 -21.26
C ALA A 262 -54.69 6.93 -19.85
N VAL A 263 -54.00 8.00 -19.50
CA VAL A 263 -54.34 8.77 -18.31
C VAL A 263 -55.66 9.48 -18.63
N ASN A 264 -56.75 9.05 -17.98
CA ASN A 264 -58.08 9.60 -18.21
C ASN A 264 -58.13 11.07 -17.78
N LEU A 265 -57.90 12.00 -18.71
CA LEU A 265 -57.89 13.44 -18.43
C LEU A 265 -59.24 13.93 -17.87
N ASN A 266 -60.33 13.24 -18.20
CA ASN A 266 -61.67 13.57 -17.72
C ASN A 266 -61.77 13.60 -16.20
N ILE A 267 -61.11 12.68 -15.49
CA ILE A 267 -61.21 12.63 -14.02
C ILE A 267 -60.52 13.83 -13.37
N ARG A 268 -59.44 14.34 -13.99
CA ARG A 268 -58.74 15.54 -13.52
C ARG A 268 -59.59 16.79 -13.65
N TYR A 269 -60.37 16.91 -14.72
CA TYR A 269 -61.30 18.04 -14.89
C TYR A 269 -62.45 17.99 -13.88
N VAL A 270 -62.97 16.79 -13.56
CA VAL A 270 -63.98 16.62 -12.52
C VAL A 270 -63.44 17.06 -11.16
N PHE A 271 -62.24 16.61 -10.77
CA PHE A 271 -61.63 17.04 -9.51
C PHE A 271 -61.28 18.54 -9.48
N ALA A 272 -60.86 19.13 -10.60
CA ALA A 272 -60.63 20.57 -10.69
C ALA A 272 -61.93 21.37 -10.52
N PHE A 273 -63.04 20.89 -11.09
CA PHE A 273 -64.35 21.52 -10.93
C PHE A 273 -64.83 21.49 -9.47
N PHE A 274 -64.76 20.32 -8.81
CA PHE A 274 -65.11 20.23 -7.39
C PHE A 274 -64.15 21.00 -6.48
N GLY A 275 -62.87 21.12 -6.84
CA GLY A 275 -61.88 21.91 -6.10
C GLY A 275 -62.19 23.42 -6.05
N VAL A 276 -62.94 23.94 -7.03
CA VAL A 276 -63.42 25.34 -7.01
C VAL A 276 -64.81 25.45 -6.41
N LEU A 277 -65.69 24.48 -6.70
CA LEU A 277 -67.08 24.51 -6.26
C LEU A 277 -67.21 24.42 -4.73
N ILE A 278 -66.48 23.50 -4.10
CA ILE A 278 -66.55 23.25 -2.66
C ILE A 278 -66.20 24.49 -1.82
N PRO A 279 -65.04 25.17 -2.01
CA PRO A 279 -64.71 26.35 -1.20
C PRO A 279 -65.67 27.52 -1.45
N LEU A 280 -66.22 27.67 -2.66
CA LEU A 280 -67.20 28.71 -2.96
C LEU A 280 -68.49 28.52 -2.14
N PHE A 281 -69.00 27.29 -2.06
CA PHE A 281 -70.14 26.97 -1.20
C PHE A 281 -69.81 27.09 0.28
N LEU A 282 -68.61 26.71 0.70
CA LEU A 282 -68.17 26.80 2.10
C LEU A 282 -68.10 28.26 2.56
N VAL A 283 -67.55 29.15 1.74
CA VAL A 283 -67.52 30.59 2.03
C VAL A 283 -68.93 31.18 2.08
N ALA A 284 -69.79 30.85 1.11
CA ALA A 284 -71.18 31.32 1.13
C ALA A 284 -71.91 30.86 2.40
N PHE A 285 -71.75 29.59 2.79
CA PHE A 285 -72.36 29.04 3.99
C PHE A 285 -71.89 29.74 5.27
N VAL A 286 -70.58 29.99 5.40
CA VAL A 286 -70.03 30.71 6.57
C VAL A 286 -70.55 32.14 6.65
N VAL A 287 -70.65 32.85 5.52
CA VAL A 287 -71.19 34.22 5.49
C VAL A 287 -72.65 34.22 5.90
N THR A 288 -73.48 33.30 5.40
CA THR A 288 -74.91 33.23 5.78
C THR A 288 -75.12 32.77 7.21
N PHE A 289 -74.28 31.87 7.74
CA PHE A 289 -74.43 31.35 9.09
C PHE A 289 -74.05 32.37 10.17
N PHE A 290 -73.12 33.28 9.87
CA PHE A 290 -72.73 34.37 10.76
C PHE A 290 -73.50 35.68 10.50
N ASP A 291 -74.49 35.68 9.62
CA ASP A 291 -75.33 36.85 9.37
C ASP A 291 -76.46 36.94 10.38
N ASN A 292 -76.32 37.85 11.34
CA ASN A 292 -77.32 38.15 12.38
C ASN A 292 -78.18 39.39 12.04
N LYS A 293 -78.31 39.76 10.76
CA LYS A 293 -79.22 40.83 10.33
C LYS A 293 -80.62 40.30 10.06
N LEU A 294 -81.62 41.10 10.45
CA LEU A 294 -83.03 40.87 10.13
C LEU A 294 -83.26 41.26 8.67
N HIS A 295 -83.59 40.29 7.81
CA HIS A 295 -83.70 40.50 6.38
C HIS A 295 -85.16 40.62 5.91
N ALA A 296 -86.11 40.08 6.68
CA ALA A 296 -87.53 40.09 6.33
C ALA A 296 -88.38 40.71 7.46
N PRO A 297 -89.03 41.86 7.24
CA PRO A 297 -89.85 42.51 8.28
C PRO A 297 -91.12 41.74 8.67
N GLY A 298 -91.59 40.77 7.86
CA GLY A 298 -92.83 40.01 8.11
C GLY A 298 -92.63 38.55 8.58
N GLY A 299 -91.44 38.19 9.05
CA GLY A 299 -91.17 36.87 9.62
C GLY A 299 -90.27 36.97 10.84
N ASP A 300 -89.12 37.64 10.68
CA ASP A 300 -88.14 37.74 11.76
C ASP A 300 -88.59 38.68 12.90
N LEU A 301 -89.47 39.65 12.63
CA LEU A 301 -89.91 40.66 13.61
C LEU A 301 -91.17 40.24 14.41
N GLU A 302 -92.07 39.47 13.80
CA GLU A 302 -93.30 38.95 14.44
C GLU A 302 -93.01 37.79 15.39
N ASP A 303 -91.98 36.98 15.13
CA ASP A 303 -91.54 35.92 16.03
C ASP A 303 -90.75 36.44 17.25
N LEU A 304 -90.13 37.64 17.14
CA LEU A 304 -89.35 38.26 18.23
C LEU A 304 -90.14 39.28 19.09
N SER A 305 -91.32 39.76 18.66
CA SER A 305 -92.07 40.81 19.39
C SER A 305 -93.59 40.79 19.13
N SER A 306 -94.42 40.96 20.17
CA SER A 306 -95.89 40.99 20.08
C SER A 306 -96.50 42.34 19.65
N ILE A 307 -95.70 43.25 19.07
CA ILE A 307 -96.17 44.57 18.62
C ILE A 307 -96.59 44.47 17.15
N PRO A 308 -97.84 44.79 16.77
CA PRO A 308 -98.31 44.68 15.39
C PRO A 308 -97.58 45.66 14.47
N LEU A 309 -97.08 45.17 13.34
CA LEU A 309 -96.35 45.97 12.35
C LEU A 309 -97.32 46.86 11.56
N LEU A 310 -97.21 48.19 11.76
CA LEU A 310 -98.12 49.18 11.14
C LEU A 310 -97.74 49.54 9.69
N GLY A 311 -96.58 49.09 9.20
CA GLY A 311 -96.13 49.27 7.83
C GLY A 311 -94.60 49.35 7.71
N VAL A 312 -94.09 49.06 6.50
CA VAL A 312 -92.65 49.12 6.17
C VAL A 312 -92.44 50.33 5.25
N ILE A 313 -91.52 51.21 5.62
CA ILE A 313 -91.07 52.31 4.75
C ILE A 313 -89.74 51.88 4.16
N GLY A 314 -89.67 51.81 2.83
CA GLY A 314 -88.41 51.50 2.16
C GLY A 314 -87.38 52.63 2.31
N GLN A 315 -86.11 52.33 2.08
CA GLN A 315 -85.04 53.33 2.09
C GLN A 315 -85.00 54.11 0.77
N ASN A 316 -84.83 55.44 0.83
CA ASN A 316 -84.69 56.28 -0.37
C ASN A 316 -83.21 56.40 -0.76
N ASP A 317 -82.86 55.97 -1.97
CA ASP A 317 -81.49 56.03 -2.51
C ASP A 317 -81.12 57.38 -3.17
N THR A 318 -81.95 58.43 -3.02
CA THR A 318 -81.70 59.76 -3.61
C THR A 318 -81.19 60.75 -2.56
N ALA A 319 -80.17 61.56 -2.89
CA ALA A 319 -79.46 62.49 -1.98
C ALA A 319 -80.29 63.67 -1.40
N ASN A 320 -81.60 63.74 -1.67
CA ASN A 320 -82.47 64.83 -1.21
C ASN A 320 -83.64 64.28 -0.37
N ASN A 321 -83.80 64.81 0.86
CA ASN A 321 -84.74 64.29 1.87
C ASN A 321 -86.24 64.58 1.61
N LEU A 322 -86.58 65.25 0.50
CA LEU A 322 -87.96 65.58 0.11
C LEU A 322 -88.54 64.53 -0.86
N ALA A 323 -88.70 63.30 -0.39
CA ALA A 323 -89.15 62.16 -1.21
C ALA A 323 -90.62 62.26 -1.68
N VAL A 324 -91.48 62.92 -0.91
CA VAL A 324 -92.92 63.05 -1.21
C VAL A 324 -93.22 64.17 -2.21
N PHE A 325 -92.39 65.22 -2.24
CA PHE A 325 -92.59 66.39 -3.09
C PHE A 325 -92.04 66.20 -4.51
N ASN A 326 -90.85 65.59 -4.64
CA ASN A 326 -90.17 65.46 -5.94
C ASN A 326 -90.69 64.30 -6.81
N LYS A 327 -91.39 63.31 -6.23
CA LYS A 327 -91.94 62.16 -6.98
C LYS A 327 -93.22 61.64 -6.32
N SER A 328 -94.34 62.30 -6.65
CA SER A 328 -95.65 62.11 -6.00
C SER A 328 -96.33 60.74 -6.25
N GLN A 329 -95.77 59.91 -7.14
CA GLN A 329 -96.20 58.53 -7.45
C GLN A 329 -95.11 57.49 -7.12
N SER A 330 -94.25 57.75 -6.13
CA SER A 330 -93.26 56.76 -5.67
C SER A 330 -93.85 55.84 -4.57
N ALA A 331 -93.31 54.62 -4.47
CA ALA A 331 -93.68 53.67 -3.41
C ALA A 331 -93.51 54.23 -1.99
N MET A 332 -92.54 55.13 -1.78
CA MET A 332 -92.38 55.85 -0.51
C MET A 332 -93.54 56.81 -0.24
N ALA A 333 -93.92 57.62 -1.23
CA ALA A 333 -95.03 58.56 -1.11
C ALA A 333 -96.35 57.81 -0.85
N GLU A 334 -96.52 56.62 -1.43
CA GLU A 334 -97.68 55.77 -1.19
C GLU A 334 -97.65 55.12 0.20
N ALA A 335 -96.49 54.67 0.69
CA ALA A 335 -96.31 54.18 2.06
C ALA A 335 -96.62 55.27 3.10
N PHE A 336 -96.16 56.51 2.89
CA PHE A 336 -96.52 57.66 3.73
C PHE A 336 -98.01 58.02 3.64
N ARG A 337 -98.64 57.91 2.46
CA ARG A 337 -100.11 58.08 2.32
C ARG A 337 -100.88 56.95 3.00
N LEU A 338 -100.36 55.72 2.99
CA LEU A 338 -100.95 54.58 3.69
C LEU A 338 -100.86 54.80 5.20
N TYR A 339 -99.68 55.18 5.71
CA TYR A 339 -99.49 55.58 7.11
C TYR A 339 -100.39 56.75 7.49
N GLY A 340 -100.51 57.77 6.64
CA GLY A 340 -101.44 58.89 6.83
C GLY A 340 -102.90 58.44 6.88
N ARG A 341 -103.33 57.50 6.02
CA ARG A 341 -104.68 56.92 6.05
C ARG A 341 -104.93 56.08 7.30
N VAL A 342 -103.98 55.24 7.70
CA VAL A 342 -104.04 54.42 8.92
C VAL A 342 -104.06 55.32 10.16
N CYS A 343 -103.22 56.35 10.21
CA CYS A 343 -103.19 57.34 11.29
C CYS A 343 -104.50 58.12 11.34
N ASN A 344 -105.06 58.54 10.19
CA ASN A 344 -106.35 59.22 10.15
C ASN A 344 -107.50 58.27 10.55
N LEU A 345 -107.44 56.98 10.22
CA LEU A 345 -108.35 55.95 10.74
C LEU A 345 -108.21 55.76 12.25
N CYS A 346 -106.99 55.68 12.78
CA CYS A 346 -106.72 55.63 14.22
C CYS A 346 -107.25 56.87 14.93
N ILE A 347 -106.99 58.06 14.41
CA ILE A 347 -107.47 59.35 14.93
C ILE A 347 -109.01 59.42 14.85
N LYS A 348 -109.64 58.97 13.76
CA LYS A 348 -111.09 58.95 13.61
C LYS A 348 -111.76 57.92 14.54
N SER A 349 -111.10 56.79 14.81
CA SER A 349 -111.46 55.83 15.86
C SER A 349 -111.33 56.45 17.27
N MET A 350 -110.34 57.32 17.48
CA MET A 350 -110.10 58.02 18.75
C MET A 350 -111.11 59.17 18.98
N ILE A 351 -111.52 59.87 17.91
CA ILE A 351 -112.52 60.95 17.94
C ILE A 351 -113.96 60.41 18.11
N TRP A 352 -114.30 59.26 17.52
CA TRP A 352 -115.58 58.56 17.78
C TRP A 352 -115.69 57.98 19.20
N LYS A 353 -114.56 57.86 19.91
CA LYS A 353 -114.48 57.50 21.33
C LYS A 353 -114.39 58.70 22.29
N GLY A 354 -114.71 59.91 21.82
CA GLY A 354 -114.92 61.07 22.70
C GLY A 354 -113.67 61.61 23.39
N VAL A 355 -112.52 61.63 22.71
CA VAL A 355 -111.28 62.22 23.23
C VAL A 355 -111.00 63.54 22.49
N LYS A 356 -110.90 64.65 23.24
CA LYS A 356 -110.39 65.94 22.74
C LYS A 356 -108.88 65.81 22.49
N LEU A 357 -108.46 66.16 21.28
CA LEU A 357 -107.04 66.30 20.89
C LEU A 357 -106.46 67.60 21.47
N PHE A 358 -105.27 67.51 22.07
CA PHE A 358 -104.29 68.59 22.10
C PHE A 358 -103.20 68.28 21.09
#